data_AF-A0A9D5GWE7-F1
#
_entry.id   AF-A0A9D5GWE7-F1
#
_cell.length_a   1.000
_cell.length_b   1.000
_cell.length_c   1.000
_cell.angle_alpha   90.00
_cell.angle_beta   90.00
_cell.angle_gamma   90.00
#
_symmetry.space_group_name_H-M   'P 1'
#
loop_
_entity.id
_entity.type
_entity.pdbx_description
1 polymer ?
#
loop_
_entity_poly.entity_id
_entity_poly.type
_entity_poly.pdbx_seq_one_letter_code
_entity_poly.pdbx_strand_id
1 'polypeptide(L)'
;MRDQTDISTGDDKIHPAARYLMWTANSGVVRNFIRFALGGVTLFFLLQFVFPFTDPKHMAPWDHVPGAWAVIGFVSYCIVVLSAGPLFRWLSRPEDYYGEGGTDG
;
A
#
# COMPACT_ATOMS: atom_id res chain seq x y z
N MET A 1 -19.32 16.36 9.25
CA MET A 1 -19.89 15.00 9.19
C MET A 1 -19.86 14.64 7.70
N ARG A 2 -18.89 13.83 7.25
CA ARG A 2 -18.80 13.48 5.81
C ARG A 2 -19.78 12.37 5.54
N ASP A 3 -20.71 12.65 4.64
CA ASP A 3 -21.75 11.73 4.20
C ASP A 3 -21.08 10.53 3.54
N GLN A 4 -21.26 9.36 4.13
CA GLN A 4 -20.75 8.10 3.62
C GLN A 4 -21.68 7.71 2.48
N THR A 5 -21.37 8.19 1.28
CA THR A 5 -22.12 7.90 0.07
C THR A 5 -22.30 6.40 -0.08
N ASP A 6 -23.56 6.00 -0.02
CA ASP A 6 -24.12 4.73 -0.42
C ASP A 6 -23.35 4.14 -1.61
N ILE A 7 -22.49 3.14 -1.33
CA ILE A 7 -21.94 2.26 -2.35
C ILE A 7 -23.13 1.38 -2.76
N SER A 8 -23.93 1.86 -3.72
CA SER A 8 -25.09 1.12 -4.18
C SER A 8 -24.63 -0.27 -4.63
N THR A 9 -25.14 -1.30 -3.96
CA THR A 9 -24.95 -2.72 -4.25
C THR A 9 -25.60 -3.08 -5.59
N GLY A 10 -24.98 -2.65 -6.69
CA GLY A 10 -25.16 -3.23 -8.01
C GLY A 10 -23.87 -3.97 -8.36
N ASP A 11 -23.85 -5.28 -8.15
CA ASP A 11 -22.71 -6.16 -8.51
C ASP A 11 -22.32 -6.04 -10.00
N ASP A 12 -23.20 -5.47 -10.82
CA ASP A 12 -23.10 -5.38 -12.28
C ASP A 12 -22.12 -4.31 -12.80
N LYS A 13 -21.52 -3.47 -11.95
CA LYS A 13 -20.62 -2.37 -12.36
C LYS A 13 -19.19 -2.47 -11.81
N ILE A 14 -18.81 -3.60 -11.21
CA ILE A 14 -17.46 -3.79 -10.66
C ILE A 14 -16.59 -4.49 -11.70
N HIS A 15 -15.49 -3.86 -12.11
CA HIS A 15 -14.51 -4.50 -12.99
C HIS A 15 -14.02 -5.82 -12.35
N PRO A 16 -13.95 -6.94 -13.07
CA PRO A 16 -13.65 -8.26 -12.49
C PRO A 16 -12.32 -8.28 -11.70
N ALA A 17 -11.34 -7.48 -12.13
CA ALA A 17 -10.08 -7.31 -11.40
C ALA A 17 -10.23 -6.61 -10.03
N ALA A 18 -11.20 -5.71 -9.87
CA ALA A 18 -11.44 -4.98 -8.62
C ALA A 18 -12.05 -5.88 -7.54
N ARG A 19 -12.75 -6.97 -7.91
CA ARG A 19 -13.31 -7.94 -6.96
C ARG A 19 -12.24 -8.57 -6.07
N TYR A 20 -11.04 -8.82 -6.59
CA TYR A 20 -9.92 -9.37 -5.82
C TYR A 20 -9.42 -8.38 -4.75
N LEU A 21 -9.50 -7.08 -5.03
CA LEU A 21 -9.04 -6.04 -4.10
C LEU A 21 -10.12 -5.59 -3.12
N MET A 22 -11.39 -5.95 -3.31
CA MET A 22 -12.49 -5.54 -2.41
C MET A 22 -12.30 -6.01 -0.97
N TRP A 23 -11.58 -7.11 -0.75
CA TRP A 23 -11.22 -7.53 0.61
C TRP A 23 -10.43 -6.45 1.37
N THR A 24 -9.62 -5.64 0.69
CA THR A 24 -8.85 -4.55 1.32
C THR A 24 -9.73 -3.37 1.78
N ALA A 25 -10.91 -3.20 1.19
CA ALA A 25 -11.88 -2.17 1.56
C ALA A 25 -12.71 -2.53 2.80
N ASN A 26 -12.56 -3.76 3.33
CA ASN A 26 -13.25 -4.16 4.55
C ASN A 26 -12.78 -3.33 5.74
N SER A 27 -13.72 -2.73 6.48
CA SER A 27 -13.44 -1.87 7.64
C SER A 27 -12.60 -2.55 8.73
N GLY A 28 -12.68 -3.88 8.85
CA GLY A 28 -11.84 -4.66 9.76
C GLY A 28 -10.37 -4.70 9.32
N VAL A 29 -10.13 -4.84 8.02
CA VAL A 29 -8.78 -4.88 7.43
C VAL A 29 -8.15 -3.49 7.51
N VAL A 30 -8.88 -2.45 7.11
CA VAL A 30 -8.40 -1.06 7.19
C VAL A 30 -8.05 -0.67 8.63
N ARG A 31 -8.91 -1.01 9.60
CA ARG A 31 -8.68 -0.71 11.02
C ARG A 31 -7.47 -1.44 11.60
N ASN A 32 -7.20 -2.67 11.16
CA ASN A 32 -6.08 -3.47 11.65
C ASN A 32 -4.82 -3.38 10.77
N PHE A 33 -4.85 -2.58 9.71
CA PHE A 33 -3.73 -2.47 8.76
C PHE A 33 -2.41 -2.08 9.44
N ILE A 34 -2.45 -1.14 10.37
CA ILE A 34 -1.26 -0.73 11.14
C ILE A 34 -0.72 -1.90 11.98
N ARG A 35 -1.60 -2.67 12.63
CA ARG A 35 -1.19 -3.84 13.42
C ARG A 35 -0.57 -4.92 12.54
N PHE A 36 -1.12 -5.12 11.34
CA PHE A 36 -0.56 -6.03 10.35
C PHE A 36 0.84 -5.59 9.90
N ALA A 37 1.02 -4.30 9.57
CA ALA A 37 2.32 -3.77 9.19
C ALA A 37 3.37 -3.91 10.32
N LEU A 38 3.00 -3.57 11.56
CA LEU A 38 3.85 -3.76 12.74
C LEU A 38 4.17 -5.24 12.99
N GLY A 39 3.19 -6.12 12.80
CA GLY A 39 3.37 -7.56 12.88
C GLY A 39 4.37 -8.07 11.85
N GLY A 40 4.30 -7.58 10.61
CA GLY A 40 5.25 -7.88 9.55
C GLY A 40 6.68 -7.46 9.91
N VAL A 41 6.88 -6.22 10.37
CA VAL A 41 8.21 -5.73 10.81
C VAL A 41 8.76 -6.59 11.95
N THR A 42 7.92 -6.91 12.94
CA THR A 42 8.30 -7.76 14.07
C THR A 42 8.71 -9.15 13.59
N LEU A 43 7.93 -9.76 12.69
CA LEU A 43 8.23 -11.06 12.12
C LEU A 43 9.57 -11.05 11.36
N PHE A 44 9.81 -10.08 10.49
CA PHE A 44 11.06 -9.98 9.73
C PHE A 44 12.27 -9.69 10.62
N PHE A 45 12.09 -8.92 11.68
CA PHE A 45 13.12 -8.72 12.70
C PHE A 45 13.48 -10.04 13.40
N LEU A 46 12.48 -10.86 13.77
CA LEU A 46 12.72 -12.17 14.37
C LEU A 46 13.33 -13.16 13.37
N LEU A 47 12.92 -13.12 12.10
CA LEU A 47 13.40 -14.00 11.05
C LEU A 47 14.92 -13.86 10.84
N GLN A 48 15.46 -12.67 11.08
CA GLN A 48 16.90 -12.41 10.99
C GLN A 48 17.74 -13.24 11.97
N PHE A 49 17.19 -13.62 13.12
CA PHE A 49 17.89 -14.47 14.09
C PHE A 49 17.91 -15.95 13.67
N VAL A 50 16.93 -16.39 12.87
CA VAL A 50 16.84 -17.76 12.36
C VAL A 50 17.67 -17.91 11.08
N PHE A 51 17.63 -16.91 10.21
CA PHE A 51 18.38 -16.83 8.98
C PHE A 51 19.33 -15.64 9.03
N PRO A 52 20.54 -15.81 9.58
CA PRO A 52 21.55 -14.77 9.52
C PRO A 52 21.95 -14.62 8.04
N PHE A 53 21.44 -13.58 7.38
CA PHE A 53 21.80 -13.18 6.01
C PHE A 53 23.23 -12.63 5.90
N THR A 54 24.13 -13.10 6.76
CA THR A 54 25.49 -12.62 6.95
C THR A 54 26.43 -13.41 6.04
N ASP A 55 26.14 -13.43 4.73
CA ASP A 55 27.10 -13.96 3.77
C ASP A 55 28.22 -12.92 3.54
N PRO A 56 29.51 -13.29 3.71
CA PRO A 56 30.62 -12.33 3.64
C PRO A 56 30.80 -11.65 2.28
N LYS A 57 30.18 -12.15 1.22
CA LYS A 57 30.40 -11.70 -0.16
C LYS A 57 29.64 -10.42 -0.54
N HIS A 58 28.57 -10.08 0.18
CA HIS A 58 27.72 -8.93 -0.14
C HIS A 58 27.36 -8.12 1.12
N MET A 59 28.34 -7.87 1.97
CA MET A 59 28.13 -7.06 3.18
C MET A 59 27.95 -5.60 2.80
N ALA A 60 26.75 -5.08 3.01
CA ALA A 60 26.49 -3.66 3.00
C ALA A 60 26.98 -3.03 4.33
N PRO A 61 27.34 -1.73 4.35
CA PRO A 61 27.85 -1.07 5.56
C PRO A 61 26.90 -1.11 6.77
N TRP A 62 25.61 -1.33 6.55
CA TRP A 62 24.57 -1.40 7.58
C TRP A 62 24.28 -2.83 8.08
N ASP A 63 24.91 -3.86 7.52
CA ASP A 63 24.71 -5.26 7.93
C ASP A 63 25.30 -5.58 9.31
N HIS A 64 26.17 -4.71 9.82
CA HIS A 64 26.75 -4.83 11.16
C HIS A 64 25.75 -4.51 12.28
N VAL A 65 24.61 -3.89 11.95
CA VAL A 65 23.57 -3.52 12.92
C VAL A 65 22.42 -4.52 12.85
N PRO A 66 22.20 -5.34 13.90
CA PRO A 66 21.04 -6.21 13.98
C PRO A 66 19.74 -5.41 13.83
N GLY A 67 18.89 -5.83 12.91
CA GLY A 67 17.62 -5.18 12.60
C GLY A 67 17.68 -4.06 11.56
N ALA A 68 18.85 -3.70 11.02
CA ALA A 68 18.97 -2.64 10.03
C ALA A 68 18.01 -2.82 8.84
N TRP A 69 17.92 -4.04 8.31
CA TRP A 69 17.01 -4.39 7.21
C TRP A 69 15.53 -4.23 7.57
N ALA A 70 15.13 -4.54 8.81
CA ALA A 70 13.76 -4.34 9.27
C ALA A 70 13.42 -2.84 9.34
N VAL A 71 14.37 -2.02 9.81
CA VAL A 71 14.21 -0.55 9.87
C VAL A 71 14.14 0.04 8.46
N ILE A 72 15.09 -0.31 7.58
CA ILE A 72 15.11 0.17 6.18
C ILE A 72 13.82 -0.23 5.46
N GLY A 73 13.37 -1.48 5.63
CA GLY A 73 12.13 -1.97 5.05
C GLY A 73 10.91 -1.20 5.56
N PHE A 74 10.83 -0.94 6.88
CA PHE A 74 9.74 -0.17 7.47
C PHE A 74 9.71 1.27 6.97
N VAL A 75 10.86 1.95 6.94
CA VAL A 75 10.97 3.33 6.43
C VAL A 75 10.57 3.39 4.95
N SER A 76 11.03 2.43 4.14
CA SER A 76 10.67 2.34 2.72
C SER A 76 9.16 2.15 2.54
N TYR A 77 8.54 1.29 3.35
CA TYR A 77 7.09 1.11 3.37
C TYR A 77 6.35 2.42 3.72
N CYS A 78 6.80 3.14 4.76
CA CYS A 78 6.21 4.43 5.11
C CYS A 78 6.27 5.43 3.95
N ILE A 79 7.40 5.50 3.24
CA ILE A 79 7.55 6.36 2.07
C ILE A 79 6.52 5.98 0.99
N VAL A 80 6.41 4.69 0.65
CA VAL A 80 5.45 4.21 -0.36
C VAL A 80 4.01 4.54 0.04
N VAL A 81 3.60 4.23 1.28
CA VAL A 81 2.23 4.47 1.75
C VAL A 81 1.91 5.96 1.78
N LEU A 82 2.81 6.79 2.29
CA LEU A 82 2.60 8.24 2.36
C LEU A 82 2.66 8.90 0.98
N SER A 83 3.39 8.30 0.03
CA SER A 83 3.46 8.78 -1.35
C SER A 83 2.19 8.55 -2.17
N ALA A 84 1.24 7.72 -1.69
CA ALA A 84 0.00 7.44 -2.42
C ALA A 84 -0.77 8.72 -2.77
N GLY A 85 -1.00 9.62 -1.81
CA GLY A 85 -1.70 10.89 -2.01
C GLY A 85 -1.07 11.78 -3.10
N PRO A 86 0.21 12.19 -2.98
CA PRO A 86 0.85 13.03 -3.99
C PRO A 86 0.97 12.31 -5.34
N LEU A 87 1.20 11.00 -5.36
CA LEU A 87 1.31 10.24 -6.61
C LEU A 87 -0.04 10.17 -7.33
N PHE A 88 -1.14 9.94 -6.62
CA PHE A 88 -2.49 9.98 -7.21
C PHE A 88 -2.85 11.38 -7.71
N ARG A 89 -2.44 12.44 -7.02
CA ARG A 89 -2.64 13.81 -7.51
C ARG A 89 -1.84 14.11 -8.78
N TRP A 90 -0.65 13.54 -8.92
CA TRP A 90 0.18 13.77 -10.09
C TRP A 90 -0.25 12.90 -11.28
N LEU A 91 -0.68 11.67 -11.02
CA LEU A 91 -1.15 10.72 -12.02
C LEU A 91 -2.63 10.90 -12.37
N SER A 92 -3.41 11.59 -11.54
CA SER A 92 -4.82 11.87 -11.82
C SER A 92 -4.90 12.72 -13.08
N ARG A 93 -5.47 12.12 -14.11
CA ARG A 93 -5.74 12.75 -15.38
C ARG A 93 -6.93 13.73 -15.22
N PRO A 94 -6.96 14.84 -15.97
CA PRO A 94 -8.09 15.78 -15.95
C PRO A 94 -9.39 15.06 -16.30
N GLU A 95 -10.49 15.39 -15.61
CA GLU A 95 -11.83 14.79 -15.82
C GLU A 95 -12.33 14.94 -17.27
N ASP A 96 -11.83 15.94 -17.97
CA ASP A 96 -12.18 16.40 -19.32
C ASP A 96 -11.39 15.70 -20.44
N TYR A 97 -10.36 14.91 -20.15
CA TYR A 97 -9.52 14.33 -21.21
C TYR A 97 -10.26 13.21 -21.99
N TYR A 98 -11.21 12.46 -21.42
CA TYR A 98 -12.07 11.57 -22.23
C TYR A 98 -13.45 12.18 -22.56
N GLY A 99 -13.66 13.47 -22.25
CA GLY A 99 -14.88 14.16 -22.62
C GLY A 99 -15.08 14.09 -24.12
N GLU A 100 -16.20 13.50 -24.54
CA GLU A 100 -16.73 13.66 -25.89
C GLU A 100 -16.72 15.15 -26.22
N GLY A 101 -16.02 15.52 -27.30
CA GLY A 101 -16.11 16.86 -27.85
C GLY A 101 -17.58 17.22 -28.01
N GLY A 102 -17.97 18.35 -27.45
CA GLY A 102 -19.34 18.76 -27.23
C GLY A 102 -20.32 18.39 -28.35
N THR A 103 -21.31 17.59 -28.02
CA THR A 103 -22.63 17.66 -28.62
C THR A 103 -23.57 18.07 -27.50
N ASP A 104 -23.94 19.35 -27.49
CA ASP A 104 -25.15 19.95 -26.91
C ASP A 104 -25.12 21.46 -27.22
N GLY A 105 -25.48 21.80 -28.47
CA GLY A 105 -25.58 23.16 -29.01
C GLY A 105 -25.92 23.15 -30.50
#